data_AF-A0A4V1G7Z6-F1
#
_entry.id   AF-A0A4V1G7Z6-F1
#
_cell.length_a   1.000
_cell.length_b   1.000
_cell.length_c   1.000
_cell.angle_alpha   90.00
_cell.angle_beta   90.00
_cell.angle_gamma   90.00
#
_symmetry.space_group_name_H-M   'P 1'
#
loop_
_entity.id
_entity.type
_entity.pdbx_description
1 polymer ?
#
loop_
_entity_poly.entity_id
_entity_poly.type
_entity_poly.pdbx_seq_one_letter_code
_entity_poly.pdbx_strand_id
1 'polypeptide(L)'
;MLIRLKEIKTTRRVFLHHSLLFALSFSLFIPFGSPYASMGVFFSVGICTLFIIGYDILFLDKRYKSKNTKGIKKYRKSSKYAISVFLMYAVSILTLCIVVCTFVGSYIASAMDYAFIFLLIHFLFFYVAMQMYILNTSDFLEKEKKMIVWCGRAIWLLCSFLILNVSISQVMGYMDITFSQASTKMTIYSYFIILVMALAMAVMILVNITLLIHEGKTISVRNSRFKNVFYVRYDSLPILMPALFSFVILLFCYYKNELLINNFIFTQTIEMDSVERFYCGGEYRLLNNYKGARFMLVSEGKYRAFLPYEGGWYSYRLDCKVKPPYYEMKYILSRANENHIKIKTYELKKDMEIILKS
;
A
#
# COMPACT_ATOMS: atom_id res chain seq x y z
N MET A 1 -32.67 -26.52 -29.08
CA MET A 1 -31.44 -25.71 -28.83
C MET A 1 -30.77 -26.27 -27.58
N LEU A 2 -29.60 -26.88 -27.70
CA LEU A 2 -28.93 -27.54 -26.56
C LEU A 2 -27.95 -26.56 -25.92
N ILE A 3 -28.28 -26.12 -24.70
CA ILE A 3 -27.42 -25.26 -23.88
C ILE A 3 -26.46 -26.19 -23.12
N ARG A 4 -25.15 -26.06 -23.36
CA ARG A 4 -24.12 -26.72 -22.55
C ARG A 4 -23.37 -25.68 -21.73
N LEU A 5 -23.43 -25.83 -20.42
CA LEU A 5 -22.59 -25.12 -19.46
C LEU A 5 -21.27 -25.87 -19.27
N LYS A 6 -20.15 -25.17 -19.41
CA LYS A 6 -18.83 -25.70 -19.11
C LYS A 6 -18.11 -24.77 -18.14
N GLU A 7 -17.83 -25.28 -16.96
CA GLU A 7 -17.04 -24.58 -15.96
C GLU A 7 -15.54 -24.72 -16.27
N ILE A 8 -14.80 -23.62 -16.26
CA ILE A 8 -13.34 -23.64 -16.35
C ILE A 8 -12.80 -23.43 -14.94
N LYS A 9 -12.44 -24.54 -14.28
CA LYS A 9 -11.69 -24.51 -13.03
C LYS A 9 -10.23 -24.20 -13.32
N THR A 10 -9.66 -23.29 -12.53
CA THR A 10 -8.21 -23.02 -12.57
C THR A 10 -7.42 -24.18 -11.99
N THR A 11 -6.16 -24.25 -12.39
CA THR A 11 -5.25 -25.29 -11.90
C THR A 11 -4.96 -25.07 -10.42
N ARG A 12 -5.10 -26.13 -9.60
CA ARG A 12 -4.77 -26.12 -8.16
C ARG A 12 -3.38 -25.53 -7.85
N ARG A 13 -2.44 -25.60 -8.81
CA ARG A 13 -1.10 -25.02 -8.71
C ARG A 13 -1.11 -23.51 -8.48
N VAL A 14 -2.00 -22.76 -9.16
CA VAL A 14 -2.06 -21.29 -9.03
C VAL A 14 -2.41 -20.90 -7.60
N PHE A 15 -3.40 -21.58 -7.00
CA PHE A 15 -3.77 -21.37 -5.60
C PHE A 15 -2.63 -21.69 -4.64
N LEU A 16 -1.95 -22.83 -4.84
CA LEU A 16 -0.81 -23.24 -4.02
C LEU A 16 0.31 -22.19 -4.04
N HIS A 17 0.60 -21.62 -5.21
CA HIS A 17 1.60 -20.55 -5.34
C HIS A 17 1.20 -19.27 -4.60
N HIS A 18 -0.07 -18.83 -4.71
CA HIS A 18 -0.53 -17.65 -3.98
C HIS A 18 -0.48 -17.85 -2.46
N SER A 19 -0.89 -19.02 -1.97
CA SER A 19 -0.83 -19.34 -0.54
C SER A 19 0.62 -19.38 -0.02
N LEU A 20 1.56 -19.89 -0.82
CA LEU A 20 2.98 -19.89 -0.45
C LEU A 20 3.56 -18.48 -0.38
N LEU A 21 3.29 -17.63 -1.38
CA LEU A 21 3.72 -16.23 -1.37
C LEU A 21 3.14 -15.46 -0.19
N PHE A 22 1.86 -15.71 0.14
CA PHE A 22 1.22 -15.15 1.31
C PHE A 22 1.91 -15.58 2.61
N ALA A 23 2.15 -16.88 2.78
CA ALA A 23 2.80 -17.41 3.98
C ALA A 23 4.23 -16.88 4.17
N LEU A 24 5.02 -16.81 3.09
CA LEU A 24 6.34 -16.21 3.12
C LEU A 24 6.29 -14.74 3.54
N SER A 25 5.39 -13.96 2.92
CA SER A 25 5.21 -12.55 3.26
C SER A 25 4.78 -12.37 4.72
N PHE A 26 3.87 -13.21 5.20
CA PHE A 26 3.39 -13.17 6.58
C PHE A 26 4.50 -13.52 7.59
N SER A 27 5.34 -14.51 7.27
CA SER A 27 6.43 -14.94 8.14
C SER A 27 7.46 -13.83 8.43
N LEU A 28 7.66 -12.91 7.49
CA LEU A 28 8.57 -11.76 7.64
C LEU A 28 8.06 -10.72 8.65
N PHE A 29 6.78 -10.76 9.03
CA PHE A 29 6.26 -9.87 10.07
C PHE A 29 6.61 -10.33 11.48
N ILE A 30 6.95 -11.60 11.68
CA ILE A 30 7.22 -12.16 13.00
C ILE A 30 8.66 -11.79 13.41
N PRO A 31 8.86 -11.07 14.53
CA PRO A 31 10.19 -10.68 14.97
C PRO A 31 11.05 -11.91 15.30
N PHE A 32 12.32 -11.91 14.90
CA PHE A 32 13.28 -13.01 15.13
C PHE A 32 13.54 -13.32 16.63
N GLY A 33 13.15 -12.43 17.55
CA GLY A 33 13.22 -12.65 19.00
C GLY A 33 11.87 -12.87 19.69
N SER A 34 10.77 -12.98 18.94
CA SER A 34 9.46 -13.23 19.55
C SER A 34 9.28 -14.71 19.93
N PRO A 35 8.50 -15.03 20.98
CA PRO A 35 8.17 -16.43 21.31
C PRO A 35 7.42 -17.15 20.17
N TYR A 36 6.90 -16.38 19.20
CA TYR A 36 6.19 -16.87 18.01
C TYR A 36 7.10 -17.00 16.77
N ALA A 37 8.39 -16.65 16.86
CA ALA A 37 9.34 -16.74 15.75
C ALA A 37 9.46 -18.17 15.23
N SER A 38 9.51 -19.14 16.14
CA SER A 38 9.50 -20.57 15.83
C SER A 38 8.23 -20.95 15.07
N MET A 39 7.04 -20.50 15.51
CA MET A 39 5.78 -20.73 14.80
C MET A 39 5.80 -20.15 13.38
N GLY A 40 6.37 -18.95 13.19
CA GLY A 40 6.52 -18.33 11.87
C GLY A 40 7.39 -19.14 10.91
N VAL A 41 8.52 -19.65 11.40
CA VAL A 41 9.42 -20.53 10.65
C VAL A 41 8.76 -21.89 10.39
N PHE A 42 8.06 -22.47 11.36
CA PHE A 42 7.33 -23.72 11.17
C PHE A 42 6.19 -23.58 10.15
N PHE A 43 5.47 -22.46 10.13
CA PHE A 43 4.43 -22.20 9.13
C PHE A 43 5.03 -22.04 7.72
N SER A 44 6.12 -21.27 7.57
CA SER A 44 6.76 -21.08 6.27
C SER A 44 7.42 -22.37 5.74
N VAL A 45 8.13 -23.11 6.59
CA VAL A 45 8.72 -24.42 6.26
C VAL A 45 7.63 -25.46 6.00
N GLY A 46 6.57 -25.49 6.80
CA GLY A 46 5.41 -26.38 6.61
C GLY A 46 4.70 -26.15 5.27
N ILE A 47 4.55 -24.88 4.88
CA ILE A 47 3.91 -24.55 3.60
C ILE A 47 4.86 -24.81 2.42
N CYS A 48 6.16 -24.56 2.56
CA CYS A 48 7.17 -24.94 1.57
C CYS A 48 7.28 -26.46 1.38
N THR A 49 7.18 -27.25 2.46
CA THR A 49 7.20 -28.72 2.38
C THR A 49 5.93 -29.29 1.76
N LEU A 50 4.75 -28.77 2.13
CA LEU A 50 3.49 -29.08 1.44
C LEU A 50 3.53 -28.69 -0.04
N PHE A 51 4.27 -27.63 -0.38
CA PHE A 51 4.48 -27.21 -1.75
C PHE A 51 5.36 -28.18 -2.54
N ILE A 52 6.49 -28.63 -1.97
CA ILE A 52 7.37 -29.63 -2.59
C ILE A 52 6.60 -30.94 -2.81
N ILE A 53 5.92 -31.44 -1.77
CA ILE A 53 5.13 -32.68 -1.83
C ILE A 53 3.97 -32.54 -2.83
N GLY A 54 3.25 -31.42 -2.80
CA GLY A 54 2.15 -31.15 -3.73
C GLY A 54 2.61 -30.98 -5.17
N TYR A 55 3.79 -30.40 -5.40
CA TYR A 55 4.40 -30.28 -6.72
C TYR A 55 4.78 -31.65 -7.28
N ASP A 56 5.40 -32.51 -6.46
CA ASP A 56 5.82 -33.86 -6.85
C ASP A 56 4.62 -34.77 -7.16
N ILE A 57 3.59 -34.80 -6.30
CA ILE A 57 2.36 -35.58 -6.52
C ILE A 57 1.65 -35.14 -7.82
N LEU A 58 1.59 -33.84 -8.10
CA LEU A 58 0.95 -33.30 -9.32
C LEU A 58 1.82 -33.42 -10.58
N PHE A 59 3.14 -33.56 -10.44
CA PHE A 59 4.05 -33.83 -11.56
C PHE A 59 4.01 -35.31 -11.96
N LEU A 60 3.85 -36.20 -10.98
CA LEU A 60 3.61 -37.63 -11.19
C LEU A 60 2.28 -37.90 -11.94
N ASP A 61 1.18 -37.23 -11.58
CA ASP A 61 -0.11 -37.37 -12.29
C ASP A 61 -0.03 -36.89 -13.77
N LYS A 62 0.79 -35.88 -14.06
CA LYS A 62 1.05 -35.43 -15.44
C LYS A 62 1.89 -36.44 -16.24
N ARG A 63 2.90 -37.07 -15.64
CA ARG A 63 3.67 -38.14 -16.33
C ARG A 63 2.81 -39.35 -16.65
N TYR A 64 1.81 -39.66 -15.81
CA TYR A 64 0.88 -40.77 -16.06
C TYR A 64 -0.06 -40.49 -17.24
N LYS A 65 -0.53 -39.24 -17.42
CA LYS A 65 -1.45 -38.86 -18.52
C LYS A 65 -0.76 -38.39 -19.81
N SER A 66 0.53 -38.05 -19.76
CA SER A 66 1.27 -37.46 -20.90
C SER A 66 1.75 -38.47 -21.95
N LYS A 67 1.44 -39.77 -21.84
CA LYS A 67 1.80 -40.74 -22.88
C LYS A 67 0.88 -40.72 -24.11
N ASN A 68 -0.26 -39.99 -24.11
CA ASN A 68 -1.25 -40.11 -25.19
C ASN A 68 -1.76 -38.83 -25.87
N THR A 69 -1.06 -37.70 -25.81
CA THR A 69 -1.46 -36.50 -26.56
C THR A 69 -0.29 -35.87 -27.31
N LYS A 70 0.11 -36.52 -28.41
CA LYS A 70 0.76 -35.82 -29.53
C LYS A 70 -0.35 -35.20 -30.38
N GLY A 71 -0.50 -33.89 -30.35
CA GLY A 71 -1.38 -33.21 -31.28
C GLY A 71 -1.79 -31.80 -30.84
N ILE A 72 -1.52 -30.83 -31.73
CA ILE A 72 -2.09 -29.48 -31.78
C ILE A 72 -1.41 -28.45 -30.85
N LYS A 73 -0.24 -27.95 -31.29
CA LYS A 73 0.21 -26.58 -30.93
C LYS A 73 -0.55 -25.58 -31.82
N LYS A 74 -1.78 -25.23 -31.43
CA LYS A 74 -2.44 -24.01 -31.92
C LYS A 74 -2.05 -22.88 -30.95
N TYR A 75 -1.49 -21.79 -31.47
CA TYR A 75 -1.31 -20.55 -30.72
C TYR A 75 -2.66 -20.12 -30.16
N ARG A 76 -2.86 -20.38 -28.87
CA ARG A 76 -4.10 -20.07 -28.15
C ARG A 76 -3.97 -18.61 -27.73
N LYS A 77 -4.63 -17.70 -28.45
CA LYS A 77 -4.74 -16.28 -28.06
C LYS A 77 -5.16 -16.25 -26.59
N SER A 78 -4.30 -15.71 -25.72
CA SER A 78 -4.52 -15.73 -24.27
C SER A 78 -5.85 -15.04 -23.96
N SER A 79 -6.74 -15.70 -23.23
CA SER A 79 -8.01 -15.08 -22.83
C SER A 79 -7.71 -13.93 -21.87
N LYS A 80 -8.54 -12.88 -21.87
CA LYS A 80 -8.40 -11.75 -20.92
C LYS A 80 -8.36 -12.24 -19.46
N TYR A 81 -9.09 -13.32 -19.16
CA TYR A 81 -9.04 -14.04 -17.89
C TYR A 81 -7.65 -14.60 -17.57
N ALA A 82 -6.97 -15.26 -18.51
CA ALA A 82 -5.64 -15.81 -18.27
C ALA A 82 -4.60 -14.70 -18.02
N ILE A 83 -4.72 -13.55 -18.71
CA ILE A 83 -3.90 -12.37 -18.46
C ILE A 83 -4.16 -11.81 -17.06
N SER A 84 -5.44 -11.72 -16.65
CA SER A 84 -5.82 -11.28 -15.31
C SER A 84 -5.21 -12.15 -14.21
N VAL A 85 -5.30 -13.48 -14.34
CA VAL A 85 -4.69 -14.43 -13.38
C VAL A 85 -3.17 -14.28 -13.34
N PHE A 86 -2.51 -14.11 -14.49
CA PHE A 86 -1.06 -13.87 -14.54
C PHE A 86 -0.66 -12.56 -13.85
N LEU A 87 -1.40 -11.47 -14.09
CA LEU A 87 -1.14 -10.19 -13.42
C LEU A 87 -1.37 -10.28 -11.91
N MET A 88 -2.40 -10.99 -11.44
CA MET A 88 -2.61 -11.24 -10.00
C MET A 88 -1.49 -12.06 -9.36
N TYR A 89 -0.86 -12.95 -10.13
CA TYR A 89 0.35 -13.64 -9.68
C TYR A 89 1.54 -12.67 -9.55
N ALA A 90 1.74 -11.79 -10.53
CA ALA A 90 2.75 -10.74 -10.43
C ALA A 90 2.49 -9.78 -9.24
N VAL A 91 1.24 -9.43 -8.97
CA VAL A 91 0.81 -8.67 -7.78
C VAL A 91 1.26 -9.36 -6.50
N SER A 92 1.07 -10.68 -6.38
CA SER A 92 1.48 -11.45 -5.19
C SER A 92 3.00 -11.44 -4.99
N ILE A 93 3.78 -11.50 -6.08
CA ILE A 93 5.25 -11.38 -6.02
C ILE A 93 5.66 -9.98 -5.58
N LEU A 94 5.04 -8.94 -6.16
CA LEU A 94 5.31 -7.55 -5.80
C LEU A 94 4.98 -7.28 -4.33
N THR A 95 3.91 -7.89 -3.79
CA THR A 95 3.61 -7.82 -2.34
C THR A 95 4.77 -8.34 -1.50
N LEU A 96 5.34 -9.50 -1.86
CA LEU A 96 6.50 -10.04 -1.16
C LEU A 96 7.70 -9.10 -1.26
N CYS A 97 7.97 -8.53 -2.45
CA CYS A 97 9.04 -7.55 -2.63
C CYS A 97 8.85 -6.31 -1.76
N ILE A 98 7.62 -5.77 -1.65
CA ILE A 98 7.31 -4.63 -0.78
C ILE A 98 7.60 -4.98 0.69
N VAL A 99 7.19 -6.16 1.16
CA VAL A 99 7.46 -6.60 2.54
C VAL A 99 8.95 -6.73 2.80
N VAL A 100 9.71 -7.31 1.87
CA VAL A 100 11.17 -7.42 1.99
C VAL A 100 11.82 -6.04 2.01
N CYS A 101 11.45 -5.14 1.09
CA CYS A 101 12.01 -3.79 1.03
C CYS A 101 11.69 -2.96 2.26
N THR A 102 10.48 -3.09 2.83
CA THR A 102 10.13 -2.39 4.08
C THR A 102 10.85 -2.97 5.29
N PHE A 103 11.06 -4.29 5.34
CA PHE A 103 11.89 -4.92 6.37
C PHE A 103 13.34 -4.44 6.29
N VAL A 104 13.95 -4.46 5.10
CA VAL A 104 15.31 -3.94 4.87
C VAL A 104 15.38 -2.42 5.09
N GLY A 105 14.29 -1.70 4.81
CA GLY A 105 14.12 -0.26 5.02
C GLY A 105 14.34 0.20 6.45
N SER A 106 14.15 -0.70 7.43
CA SER A 106 14.51 -0.43 8.83
C SER A 106 16.02 -0.30 9.07
N TYR A 107 16.85 -0.83 8.16
CA TYR A 107 18.32 -0.79 8.23
C TYR A 107 18.92 0.11 7.15
N ILE A 108 18.30 0.19 5.97
CA ILE A 108 18.82 0.91 4.79
C ILE A 108 17.72 1.80 4.21
N ALA A 109 17.86 3.11 4.35
CA ALA A 109 16.84 4.07 3.93
C ALA A 109 16.46 3.97 2.43
N SER A 110 17.43 3.68 1.54
CA SER A 110 17.18 3.55 0.09
C SER A 110 16.30 2.36 -0.27
N ALA A 111 16.12 1.38 0.62
CA ALA A 111 15.17 0.29 0.40
C ALA A 111 13.71 0.78 0.38
N MET A 112 13.41 1.90 1.05
CA MET A 112 12.08 2.50 1.04
C MET A 112 11.71 3.09 -0.33
N ASP A 113 12.68 3.66 -1.06
CA ASP A 113 12.44 4.13 -2.44
C ASP A 113 11.92 3.00 -3.33
N TYR A 114 12.57 1.83 -3.26
CA TYR A 114 12.14 0.66 -4.01
C TYR A 114 10.78 0.13 -3.55
N ALA A 115 10.48 0.16 -2.24
CA ALA A 115 9.18 -0.25 -1.71
C ALA A 115 8.04 0.61 -2.30
N PHE A 116 8.23 1.93 -2.40
CA PHE A 116 7.26 2.84 -2.99
C PHE A 116 7.07 2.61 -4.50
N ILE A 117 8.16 2.40 -5.24
CA ILE A 117 8.09 2.07 -6.67
C ILE A 117 7.32 0.75 -6.89
N PHE A 118 7.63 -0.29 -6.09
CA PHE A 118 6.90 -1.56 -6.17
C PHE A 118 5.44 -1.41 -5.79
N LEU A 119 5.08 -0.56 -4.82
CA LEU A 119 3.69 -0.28 -4.46
C LEU A 119 2.90 0.35 -5.62
N LEU A 120 3.50 1.29 -6.35
CA LEU A 120 2.87 1.90 -7.54
C LEU A 120 2.66 0.87 -8.65
N ILE A 121 3.68 0.08 -8.98
CA ILE A 121 3.58 -0.99 -10.00
C ILE A 121 2.56 -2.04 -9.57
N HIS A 122 2.56 -2.41 -8.30
CA HIS A 122 1.60 -3.35 -7.71
C HIS A 122 0.16 -2.87 -7.90
N PHE A 123 -0.13 -1.61 -7.56
CA PHE A 123 -1.45 -1.02 -7.76
C PHE A 123 -1.86 -1.01 -9.24
N LEU A 124 -0.95 -0.66 -10.14
CA LEU A 124 -1.23 -0.63 -11.58
C LEU A 124 -1.54 -2.05 -12.11
N PHE A 125 -0.75 -3.04 -11.74
CA PHE A 125 -0.99 -4.43 -12.14
C PHE A 125 -2.29 -4.96 -11.57
N PHE A 126 -2.58 -4.66 -10.31
CA PHE A 126 -3.83 -5.01 -9.66
C PHE A 126 -5.04 -4.39 -10.39
N TYR A 127 -4.98 -3.10 -10.67
CA TYR A 127 -6.03 -2.40 -11.40
C TYR A 127 -6.25 -2.99 -12.81
N VAL A 128 -5.19 -3.22 -13.58
CA VAL A 128 -5.30 -3.80 -14.93
C VAL A 128 -5.82 -5.23 -14.88
N ALA A 129 -5.34 -6.05 -13.93
CA ALA A 129 -5.83 -7.42 -13.74
C ALA A 129 -7.34 -7.43 -13.51
N MET A 130 -7.81 -6.51 -12.69
CA MET A 130 -9.22 -6.36 -12.35
C MET A 130 -10.07 -5.90 -13.53
N GLN A 131 -9.61 -4.88 -14.26
CA GLN A 131 -10.29 -4.42 -15.46
C GLN A 131 -10.38 -5.52 -16.52
N MET A 132 -9.30 -6.27 -16.73
CA MET A 132 -9.29 -7.40 -17.66
C MET A 132 -10.23 -8.53 -17.23
N TYR A 133 -10.41 -8.73 -15.92
CA TYR A 133 -11.40 -9.66 -15.41
C TYR A 133 -12.84 -9.18 -15.64
N ILE A 134 -13.11 -7.91 -15.40
CA ILE A 134 -14.44 -7.29 -15.58
C ILE A 134 -14.83 -7.24 -17.06
N LEU A 135 -13.96 -6.74 -17.93
CA LEU A 135 -14.18 -6.61 -19.38
C LEU A 135 -14.23 -7.95 -20.15
N ASN A 136 -14.17 -9.08 -19.43
CA ASN A 136 -14.32 -10.41 -20.01
C ASN A 136 -15.77 -10.93 -19.96
N THR A 137 -16.75 -10.11 -19.55
CA THR A 137 -18.18 -10.47 -19.54
C THR A 137 -18.91 -10.10 -20.84
N SER A 138 -19.99 -10.82 -21.16
CA SER A 138 -20.92 -10.47 -22.26
C SER A 138 -21.75 -9.21 -21.95
N ASP A 139 -22.19 -8.51 -23.00
CA ASP A 139 -22.75 -7.14 -23.05
C ASP A 139 -24.10 -6.90 -22.32
N PHE A 140 -24.46 -7.72 -21.33
CA PHE A 140 -25.85 -7.86 -20.85
C PHE A 140 -26.47 -6.65 -20.09
N LEU A 141 -25.80 -5.50 -19.99
CA LEU A 141 -26.23 -4.40 -19.10
C LEU A 141 -25.96 -2.99 -19.67
N GLU A 142 -26.17 -2.73 -20.96
CA GLU A 142 -25.81 -1.41 -21.54
C GLU A 142 -26.64 -0.22 -21.02
N LYS A 143 -27.93 -0.38 -20.71
CA LYS A 143 -28.81 0.74 -20.30
C LYS A 143 -28.67 1.16 -18.83
N GLU A 144 -28.56 0.20 -17.89
CA GLU A 144 -28.44 0.50 -16.45
C GLU A 144 -27.02 0.95 -16.06
N LYS A 145 -26.02 0.68 -16.89
CA LYS A 145 -24.62 1.09 -16.68
C LYS A 145 -24.43 2.60 -16.54
N LYS A 146 -25.18 3.42 -17.28
CA LYS A 146 -24.90 4.87 -17.32
C LYS A 146 -25.15 5.56 -15.98
N MET A 147 -26.26 5.21 -15.31
CA MET A 147 -26.61 5.76 -14.00
C MET A 147 -25.66 5.23 -12.91
N ILE A 148 -25.38 3.93 -12.90
CA ILE A 148 -24.45 3.31 -11.93
C ILE A 148 -23.04 3.91 -12.05
N VAL A 149 -22.55 4.11 -13.28
CA VAL A 149 -21.24 4.76 -13.52
C VAL A 149 -21.24 6.20 -13.03
N TRP A 150 -22.32 6.95 -13.26
CA TRP A 150 -22.44 8.33 -12.76
C TRP A 150 -22.47 8.40 -11.24
N CYS A 151 -23.29 7.57 -10.58
CA CYS A 151 -23.33 7.47 -9.12
C CYS A 151 -21.96 7.06 -8.55
N GLY A 152 -21.30 6.08 -9.17
CA GLY A 152 -19.96 5.65 -8.77
C GLY A 152 -18.93 6.78 -8.86
N ARG A 153 -18.98 7.60 -9.92
CA ARG A 153 -18.12 8.78 -10.06
C ARG A 153 -18.38 9.84 -8.99
N ALA A 154 -19.66 10.12 -8.70
CA ALA A 154 -20.03 11.09 -7.67
C ALA A 154 -19.57 10.64 -6.28
N ILE A 155 -19.80 9.37 -5.93
CA ILE A 155 -19.32 8.77 -4.67
C ILE A 155 -17.79 8.81 -4.61
N TRP A 156 -17.10 8.47 -5.71
CA TRP A 156 -15.64 8.49 -5.76
C TRP A 156 -15.07 9.90 -5.53
N LEU A 157 -15.70 10.91 -6.12
CA LEU A 157 -15.31 12.31 -5.95
C LEU A 157 -15.53 12.76 -4.51
N LEU A 158 -16.66 12.39 -3.90
CA LEU A 158 -16.94 12.67 -2.49
C LEU A 158 -15.94 11.96 -1.55
N CYS A 159 -15.65 10.68 -1.76
CA CYS A 159 -14.65 9.95 -0.99
C CYS A 159 -13.25 10.57 -1.15
N SER A 160 -12.87 10.97 -2.36
CA SER A 160 -11.59 11.64 -2.63
C SER A 160 -11.52 12.99 -1.90
N PHE A 161 -12.59 13.78 -1.90
CA PHE A 161 -12.66 15.02 -1.13
C PHE A 161 -12.50 14.77 0.38
N LEU A 162 -13.16 13.74 0.93
CA LEU A 162 -13.01 13.37 2.34
C LEU A 162 -11.58 12.94 2.67
N ILE A 163 -10.94 12.12 1.83
CA ILE A 163 -9.55 11.69 2.01
C ILE A 163 -8.61 12.89 1.97
N LEU A 164 -8.81 13.83 1.05
CA LEU A 164 -7.97 15.03 0.98
C LEU A 164 -8.05 15.83 2.29
N ASN A 165 -9.25 16.00 2.86
CA ASN A 165 -9.42 16.68 4.15
C ASN A 165 -8.76 15.91 5.30
N VAL A 166 -8.81 14.57 5.30
CA VAL A 166 -8.07 13.74 6.27
C VAL A 166 -6.56 13.96 6.13
N SER A 167 -6.02 13.94 4.90
CA SER A 167 -4.60 14.21 4.66
C SER A 167 -4.18 15.60 5.13
N ILE A 168 -5.02 16.63 4.89
CA ILE A 168 -4.78 17.98 5.40
C ILE A 168 -4.73 17.99 6.93
N SER A 169 -5.72 17.36 7.58
CA SER A 169 -5.76 17.28 9.05
C SER A 169 -4.54 16.58 9.64
N GLN A 170 -4.09 15.48 9.03
CA GLN A 170 -2.90 14.75 9.47
C GLN A 170 -1.63 15.61 9.33
N VAL A 171 -1.43 16.26 8.18
CA VAL A 171 -0.26 17.11 7.95
C VAL A 171 -0.28 18.35 8.85
N MET A 172 -1.44 18.97 9.06
CA MET A 172 -1.59 20.07 10.03
C MET A 172 -1.17 19.63 11.44
N GLY A 173 -1.56 18.42 11.87
CA GLY A 173 -1.15 17.87 13.15
C GLY A 173 0.35 17.60 13.25
N TYR A 174 0.96 17.07 12.19
CA TYR A 174 2.39 16.71 12.18
C TYR A 174 3.32 17.92 12.03
N MET A 175 2.99 18.84 11.12
CA MET A 175 3.79 20.03 10.83
C MET A 175 3.42 21.24 11.70
N ASP A 176 2.28 21.19 12.41
CA ASP A 176 1.74 22.28 13.23
C ASP A 176 1.60 23.57 12.39
N ILE A 177 0.95 23.44 11.24
CA ILE A 177 0.68 24.52 10.28
C ILE A 177 -0.82 24.78 10.14
N THR A 178 -1.17 25.97 9.67
CA THR A 178 -2.57 26.34 9.45
C THR A 178 -3.11 25.74 8.15
N PHE A 179 -4.44 25.61 8.04
CA PHE A 179 -5.10 25.05 6.85
C PHE A 179 -4.69 25.76 5.55
N SER A 180 -4.66 27.10 5.57
CA SER A 180 -4.31 27.92 4.40
C SER A 180 -2.90 27.66 3.87
N GLN A 181 -2.01 27.18 4.72
CA GLN A 181 -0.63 26.89 4.36
C GLN A 181 -0.41 25.43 4.03
N ALA A 182 -1.18 24.56 4.68
CA ALA A 182 -1.19 23.13 4.42
C ALA A 182 -1.65 22.86 2.98
N SER A 183 -2.76 23.45 2.53
CA SER A 183 -3.45 23.09 1.28
C SER A 183 -2.61 23.13 -0.02
N THR A 184 -1.44 23.76 -0.01
CA THR A 184 -0.53 23.87 -1.17
C THR A 184 0.70 22.97 -1.07
N LYS A 185 0.84 22.15 -0.02
CA LYS A 185 2.03 21.35 0.26
C LYS A 185 2.02 20.00 -0.44
N MET A 186 3.15 19.65 -1.05
CA MET A 186 3.41 18.36 -1.69
C MET A 186 3.28 17.21 -0.70
N THR A 187 3.66 17.42 0.57
CA THR A 187 3.44 16.46 1.66
C THR A 187 1.99 15.94 1.69
N ILE A 188 1.00 16.84 1.53
CA ILE A 188 -0.43 16.47 1.57
C ILE A 188 -0.81 15.59 0.39
N TYR A 189 -0.37 15.97 -0.81
CA TYR A 189 -0.66 15.21 -2.02
C TYR A 189 -0.05 13.81 -1.96
N SER A 190 1.13 13.65 -1.37
CA SER A 190 1.74 12.33 -1.14
C SER A 190 0.88 11.46 -0.21
N TYR A 191 0.42 11.98 0.93
CA TYR A 191 -0.49 11.24 1.83
C TYR A 191 -1.84 10.94 1.15
N PHE A 192 -2.40 11.90 0.44
CA PHE A 192 -3.64 11.75 -0.32
C PHE A 192 -3.55 10.61 -1.34
N ILE A 193 -2.49 10.54 -2.14
CA ILE A 193 -2.28 9.48 -3.15
C ILE A 193 -2.26 8.10 -2.49
N ILE A 194 -1.52 7.93 -1.40
CA ILE A 194 -1.41 6.63 -0.69
C ILE A 194 -2.77 6.19 -0.14
N LEU A 195 -3.51 7.10 0.50
CA LEU A 195 -4.83 6.80 1.06
C LEU A 195 -5.86 6.49 -0.03
N VAL A 196 -5.83 7.21 -1.16
CA VAL A 196 -6.68 6.93 -2.32
C VAL A 196 -6.36 5.56 -2.92
N MET A 197 -5.09 5.19 -3.03
CA MET A 197 -4.69 3.85 -3.49
C MET A 197 -5.21 2.76 -2.54
N ALA A 198 -5.10 2.96 -1.22
CA ALA A 198 -5.62 2.02 -0.23
C ALA A 198 -7.15 1.85 -0.34
N LEU A 199 -7.90 2.96 -0.44
CA LEU A 199 -9.34 2.93 -0.63
C LEU A 199 -9.71 2.24 -1.96
N ALA A 200 -9.02 2.56 -3.05
CA ALA A 200 -9.23 1.94 -4.35
C ALA A 200 -9.08 0.41 -4.26
N MET A 201 -8.04 -0.08 -3.59
CA MET A 201 -7.84 -1.52 -3.40
C MET A 201 -8.99 -2.16 -2.60
N ALA A 202 -9.42 -1.52 -1.50
CA ALA A 202 -10.54 -2.01 -0.69
C ALA A 202 -11.85 -2.09 -1.49
N VAL A 203 -12.18 -1.05 -2.26
CA VAL A 203 -13.39 -1.02 -3.12
C VAL A 203 -13.33 -2.12 -4.18
N MET A 204 -12.19 -2.32 -4.84
CA MET A 204 -12.03 -3.35 -5.87
C MET A 204 -12.15 -4.77 -5.30
N ILE A 205 -11.71 -5.00 -4.07
CA ILE A 205 -11.93 -6.25 -3.34
C ILE A 205 -13.42 -6.46 -3.06
N LEU A 206 -14.12 -5.43 -2.57
CA LEU A 206 -15.56 -5.51 -2.31
C LEU A 206 -16.33 -5.89 -3.60
N VAL A 207 -15.98 -5.28 -4.74
CA VAL A 207 -16.55 -5.63 -6.05
C VAL A 207 -16.29 -7.09 -6.43
N ASN A 208 -15.13 -7.66 -6.09
CA ASN A 208 -14.89 -9.08 -6.36
C ASN A 208 -15.71 -10.00 -5.45
N ILE A 209 -15.90 -9.62 -4.18
CA ILE A 209 -16.72 -10.40 -3.25
C ILE A 209 -18.16 -10.44 -3.76
N THR A 210 -18.72 -9.31 -4.21
CA THR A 210 -20.07 -9.28 -4.77
C THR A 210 -20.18 -10.10 -6.06
N LEU A 211 -19.16 -10.08 -6.93
CA LEU A 211 -19.08 -10.94 -8.11
C LEU A 211 -18.96 -12.43 -7.79
N LEU A 212 -18.35 -12.79 -6.65
CA LEU A 212 -18.28 -14.18 -6.17
C LEU A 212 -19.65 -14.66 -5.67
N ILE A 213 -20.39 -13.80 -4.95
CA ILE A 213 -21.73 -14.10 -4.45
C ILE A 213 -22.74 -14.24 -5.60
N HIS A 214 -22.66 -13.40 -6.64
CA HIS A 214 -23.61 -13.37 -7.77
C HIS A 214 -23.31 -14.39 -8.89
N GLU A 215 -22.78 -15.57 -8.52
CA GLU A 215 -22.55 -16.71 -9.41
C GLU A 215 -21.82 -16.42 -10.74
N GLY A 216 -20.48 -16.44 -10.70
CA GLY A 216 -19.56 -16.78 -11.80
C GLY A 216 -19.91 -16.29 -13.21
N LYS A 217 -19.11 -15.33 -13.70
CA LYS A 217 -19.20 -14.75 -15.05
C LYS A 217 -19.37 -15.81 -16.15
N THR A 218 -20.48 -15.73 -16.89
CA THR A 218 -20.75 -16.56 -18.07
C THR A 218 -20.40 -15.82 -19.36
N ILE A 219 -19.62 -16.44 -20.24
CA ILE A 219 -19.42 -15.95 -21.62
C ILE A 219 -20.21 -16.83 -22.57
N SER A 220 -21.04 -16.23 -23.43
CA SER A 220 -21.67 -16.90 -24.56
C SER A 220 -20.66 -17.05 -25.71
N VAL A 221 -20.21 -18.27 -25.98
CA VAL A 221 -19.39 -18.58 -27.16
C VAL A 221 -20.32 -19.17 -28.21
N ARG A 222 -20.52 -18.43 -29.32
CA ARG A 222 -21.24 -18.93 -30.49
C ARG A 222 -20.28 -19.78 -31.32
N ASN A 223 -20.55 -21.07 -31.44
CA ASN A 223 -19.74 -21.94 -32.29
C ASN A 223 -20.21 -21.78 -33.74
N SER A 224 -19.31 -21.45 -34.68
CA SER A 224 -19.71 -21.27 -36.09
C SER A 224 -20.16 -22.58 -36.75
N ARG A 225 -19.71 -23.73 -36.24
CA ARG A 225 -20.09 -25.06 -36.78
C ARG A 225 -21.39 -25.63 -36.23
N PHE A 226 -21.86 -25.17 -35.07
CA PHE A 226 -23.09 -25.66 -34.46
C PHE A 226 -23.86 -24.44 -33.96
N LYS A 227 -25.13 -24.25 -34.36
CA LYS A 227 -26.04 -23.17 -33.89
C LYS A 227 -26.33 -23.20 -32.36
N ASN A 228 -25.44 -23.76 -31.55
CA ASN A 228 -25.54 -23.82 -30.10
C ASN A 228 -24.72 -22.69 -29.47
N VAL A 229 -25.32 -22.08 -28.44
CA VAL A 229 -24.67 -21.09 -27.57
C VAL A 229 -24.07 -21.84 -26.38
N PHE A 230 -22.76 -21.72 -26.16
CA PHE A 230 -22.08 -22.29 -25.00
C PHE A 230 -21.89 -21.21 -23.94
N TYR A 231 -22.28 -21.47 -22.70
CA TYR A 231 -21.97 -20.58 -21.57
C TYR A 231 -20.76 -21.13 -20.82
N VAL A 232 -19.70 -20.32 -20.75
CA VAL A 232 -18.47 -20.65 -20.03
C VAL A 232 -18.42 -19.87 -18.73
N ARG A 233 -18.44 -20.57 -17.59
CA ARG A 233 -18.34 -19.97 -16.25
C ARG A 233 -16.88 -19.93 -15.80
N TYR A 234 -16.42 -18.76 -15.36
CA TYR A 234 -15.07 -18.56 -14.81
C TYR A 234 -15.08 -18.46 -13.29
N ASP A 235 -14.11 -19.11 -12.65
CA ASP A 235 -13.86 -19.01 -11.22
C ASP A 235 -13.23 -17.64 -10.86
N SER A 236 -13.81 -16.94 -9.89
CA SER A 236 -13.33 -15.65 -9.36
C SER A 236 -12.28 -15.80 -8.26
N LEU A 237 -12.19 -16.97 -7.61
CA LEU A 237 -11.27 -17.22 -6.49
C LEU A 237 -9.79 -16.92 -6.80
N PRO A 238 -9.24 -17.26 -7.98
CA PRO A 238 -7.84 -16.97 -8.33
C PRO A 238 -7.49 -15.49 -8.40
N ILE A 239 -8.50 -14.62 -8.41
CA ILE A 239 -8.34 -13.17 -8.45
C ILE A 239 -8.65 -12.60 -7.07
N LEU A 240 -9.73 -13.05 -6.43
CA LEU A 240 -10.14 -12.56 -5.12
C LEU A 240 -9.13 -12.92 -4.02
N MET A 241 -8.64 -14.17 -3.97
CA MET A 241 -7.73 -14.62 -2.91
C MET A 241 -6.43 -13.80 -2.87
N PRO A 242 -5.65 -13.68 -3.95
CA PRO A 242 -4.44 -12.85 -3.92
C PRO A 242 -4.73 -11.37 -3.68
N ALA A 243 -5.89 -10.86 -4.09
CA ALA A 243 -6.29 -9.49 -3.78
C ALA A 243 -6.48 -9.27 -2.28
N LEU A 244 -7.24 -10.14 -1.61
CA LEU A 244 -7.48 -10.09 -0.16
C LEU A 244 -6.18 -10.23 0.62
N PHE A 245 -5.37 -11.23 0.27
CA PHE A 245 -4.08 -11.48 0.90
C PHE A 245 -3.11 -10.31 0.76
N SER A 246 -3.00 -9.75 -0.45
CA SER A 246 -2.18 -8.57 -0.68
C SER A 246 -2.64 -7.37 0.15
N PHE A 247 -3.95 -7.09 0.17
CA PHE A 247 -4.50 -5.97 0.94
C PHE A 247 -4.24 -6.10 2.44
N VAL A 248 -4.47 -7.30 3.01
CA VAL A 248 -4.18 -7.56 4.42
C VAL A 248 -2.70 -7.38 4.73
N ILE A 249 -1.80 -7.96 3.92
CA ILE A 249 -0.36 -7.82 4.10
C ILE A 249 0.08 -6.35 4.04
N LEU A 250 -0.39 -5.60 3.05
CA LEU A 250 -0.04 -4.18 2.89
C LEU A 250 -0.57 -3.34 4.05
N LEU A 251 -1.75 -3.65 4.58
CA LEU A 251 -2.29 -2.99 5.77
C LEU A 251 -1.41 -3.25 6.99
N PHE A 252 -1.02 -4.50 7.24
CA PHE A 252 -0.08 -4.84 8.33
C PHE A 252 1.28 -4.17 8.12
N CYS A 253 1.77 -4.13 6.88
CA CYS A 253 3.02 -3.46 6.51
C CYS A 253 2.98 -1.97 6.82
N TYR A 254 1.88 -1.30 6.48
CA TYR A 254 1.67 0.11 6.78
C TYR A 254 1.65 0.36 8.29
N TYR A 255 0.81 -0.36 9.05
CA TYR A 255 0.69 -0.16 10.50
C TYR A 255 2.00 -0.43 11.24
N LYS A 256 2.73 -1.51 10.88
CA LYS A 256 4.00 -1.83 11.54
C LYS A 256 5.08 -0.79 11.26
N ASN A 257 5.07 -0.19 10.06
CA ASN A 257 6.13 0.72 9.60
C ASN A 257 5.64 2.17 9.45
N GLU A 258 4.54 2.55 10.12
CA GLU A 258 3.90 3.85 9.93
C GLU A 258 4.89 5.01 10.11
N LEU A 259 5.71 4.96 11.15
CA LEU A 259 6.72 5.99 11.43
C LEU A 259 7.81 6.07 10.36
N LEU A 260 8.28 4.93 9.84
CA LEU A 260 9.28 4.88 8.77
C LEU A 260 8.71 5.44 7.47
N ILE A 261 7.46 5.08 7.14
CA ILE A 261 6.76 5.55 5.95
C ILE A 261 6.52 7.06 6.03
N ASN A 262 6.05 7.55 7.18
CA ASN A 262 5.79 8.98 7.37
C ASN A 262 7.08 9.80 7.30
N ASN A 263 8.16 9.33 7.93
CA ASN A 263 9.47 9.98 7.84
C ASN A 263 10.00 9.98 6.41
N PHE A 264 9.82 8.87 5.67
CA PHE A 264 10.22 8.82 4.26
C PHE A 264 9.47 9.85 3.41
N ILE A 265 8.14 9.90 3.51
CA ILE A 265 7.31 10.88 2.78
C ILE A 265 7.78 12.29 3.12
N PHE A 266 7.98 12.57 4.41
CA PHE A 266 8.42 13.87 4.89
C PHE A 266 9.78 14.25 4.34
N THR A 267 10.77 13.36 4.42
CA THR A 267 12.12 13.60 3.90
C THR A 267 12.11 13.91 2.41
N GLN A 268 11.29 13.21 1.63
CA GLN A 268 11.20 13.45 0.18
C GLN A 268 10.46 14.74 -0.17
N THR A 269 9.50 15.18 0.66
CA THR A 269 8.62 16.31 0.33
C THR A 269 9.07 17.63 0.95
N ILE A 270 9.81 17.60 2.05
CA ILE A 270 10.15 18.80 2.81
C ILE A 270 10.96 19.80 1.99
N GLU A 271 11.87 19.33 1.14
CA GLU A 271 12.67 20.22 0.28
C GLU A 271 11.81 20.95 -0.77
N MET A 272 10.72 20.32 -1.22
CA MET A 272 9.76 20.94 -2.14
C MET A 272 8.84 21.93 -1.43
N ASP A 273 8.57 21.70 -0.15
CA ASP A 273 7.60 22.45 0.64
C ASP A 273 8.18 23.63 1.43
N SER A 274 9.51 23.76 1.45
CA SER A 274 10.26 24.70 2.31
C SER A 274 11.36 25.45 1.55
N VAL A 275 11.95 26.44 2.22
CA VAL A 275 13.03 27.30 1.69
C VAL A 275 14.28 27.19 2.55
N GLU A 276 15.44 27.53 2.00
CA GLU A 276 16.72 27.45 2.73
C GLU A 276 16.95 28.63 3.67
N ARG A 277 16.25 29.75 3.46
CA ARG A 277 16.43 30.99 4.22
C ARG A 277 15.12 31.44 4.82
N PHE A 278 15.18 32.07 5.99
CA PHE A 278 14.02 32.71 6.63
C PHE A 278 14.30 34.21 6.81
N TYR A 279 13.25 35.02 6.88
CA TYR A 279 13.37 36.48 6.99
C TYR A 279 13.09 36.91 8.44
N CYS A 280 14.09 37.43 9.14
CA CYS A 280 13.94 37.97 10.50
C CYS A 280 14.86 39.17 10.71
N GLY A 281 14.34 40.24 11.33
CA GLY A 281 15.14 41.42 11.69
C GLY A 281 15.68 42.17 10.47
N GLY A 282 14.89 42.30 9.40
CA GLY A 282 15.22 43.08 8.21
C GLY A 282 16.02 42.35 7.12
N GLU A 283 16.52 41.15 7.39
CA GLU A 283 17.36 40.40 6.45
C GLU A 283 17.01 38.90 6.38
N TYR A 284 17.38 38.27 5.26
CA TYR A 284 17.32 36.83 5.09
C TYR A 284 18.48 36.16 5.81
N ARG A 285 18.17 35.20 6.68
CA ARG A 285 19.13 34.49 7.55
C ARG A 285 19.19 33.01 7.20
N LEU A 286 20.34 32.42 7.53
CA LEU A 286 20.65 30.98 7.44
C LEU A 286 21.06 30.48 8.83
N LEU A 287 20.78 29.20 9.11
CA LEU A 287 21.36 28.51 10.27
C LEU A 287 22.69 27.87 9.85
N ASN A 288 23.77 28.64 9.93
CA ASN A 288 25.10 28.20 9.49
C ASN A 288 25.59 26.91 10.16
N ASN A 289 25.13 26.64 11.38
CA ASN A 289 25.51 25.44 12.13
C ASN A 289 24.80 24.16 11.65
N TYR A 290 23.77 24.27 10.81
CA TYR A 290 22.98 23.14 10.30
C TYR A 290 22.89 23.21 8.78
N LYS A 291 23.88 22.63 8.10
CA LYS A 291 23.86 22.50 6.63
C LYS A 291 22.62 21.71 6.20
N GLY A 292 21.86 22.27 5.26
CA GLY A 292 20.61 21.67 4.80
C GLY A 292 19.38 21.97 5.66
N ALA A 293 19.47 22.90 6.62
CA ALA A 293 18.28 23.38 7.33
C ALA A 293 17.26 23.98 6.36
N ARG A 294 15.99 23.68 6.62
CA ARG A 294 14.85 24.07 5.79
C ARG A 294 13.84 24.84 6.63
N PHE A 295 13.19 25.83 6.05
CA PHE A 295 12.27 26.74 6.74
C PHE A 295 10.95 26.86 6.02
N MET A 296 9.85 26.84 6.77
CA MET A 296 8.51 27.04 6.25
C MET A 296 7.86 28.18 7.01
N LEU A 297 7.43 29.24 6.31
CA LEU A 297 6.71 30.35 6.91
C LEU A 297 5.35 29.86 7.43
N VAL A 298 5.02 30.16 8.69
CA VAL A 298 3.73 29.81 9.34
C VAL A 298 2.84 31.03 9.49
N SER A 299 3.44 32.14 9.88
CA SER A 299 2.79 33.45 9.91
C SER A 299 3.89 34.49 9.86
N GLU A 300 3.53 35.77 9.75
CA GLU A 300 4.52 36.84 9.84
C GLU A 300 5.38 36.67 11.10
N GLY A 301 6.70 36.65 10.89
CA GLY A 301 7.69 36.44 11.96
C GLY A 301 7.70 35.06 12.62
N LYS A 302 6.96 34.06 12.12
CA LYS A 302 6.97 32.69 12.67
C LYS A 302 7.19 31.66 11.57
N TYR A 303 8.14 30.77 11.81
CA TYR A 303 8.56 29.73 10.89
C TYR A 303 8.55 28.36 11.57
N ARG A 304 8.41 27.29 10.79
CA ARG A 304 8.89 25.96 11.15
C ARG A 304 10.28 25.79 10.60
N ALA A 305 11.22 25.43 11.45
CA ALA A 305 12.57 25.04 11.04
C ALA A 305 12.67 23.52 11.08
N PHE A 306 13.18 22.94 10.00
CA PHE A 306 13.45 21.52 9.84
C PHE A 306 14.95 21.36 9.76
N LEU A 307 15.52 20.67 10.75
CA LEU A 307 16.96 20.43 10.84
C LEU A 307 17.24 18.97 10.50
N PRO A 308 18.16 18.69 9.55
CA PRO A 308 18.50 17.32 9.20
C PRO A 308 19.30 16.65 10.33
N TYR A 309 18.94 15.42 10.71
CA TYR A 309 19.67 14.61 11.68
C TYR A 309 19.48 13.11 11.41
N GLU A 310 20.59 12.37 11.31
CA GLU A 310 20.63 10.89 11.14
C GLU A 310 19.63 10.32 10.11
N GLY A 311 19.48 10.98 8.95
CA GLY A 311 18.59 10.51 7.86
C GLY A 311 17.11 10.88 8.04
N GLY A 312 16.79 11.70 9.03
CA GLY A 312 15.46 12.29 9.24
C GLY A 312 15.52 13.80 9.50
N TRP A 313 14.39 14.35 9.92
CA TRP A 313 14.22 15.77 10.18
C TRP A 313 13.67 16.01 11.58
N TYR A 314 14.28 16.94 12.32
CA TYR A 314 13.71 17.49 13.54
C TYR A 314 12.99 18.80 13.25
N SER A 315 11.80 18.96 13.82
CA SER A 315 10.99 20.16 13.65
C SER A 315 11.08 21.09 14.87
N TYR A 316 11.27 22.39 14.61
CA TYR A 316 11.33 23.44 15.61
C TYR A 316 10.39 24.60 15.22
N ARG A 317 9.80 25.28 16.21
CA ARG A 317 9.19 26.61 16.02
C ARG A 317 10.33 27.60 16.02
N LEU A 318 10.37 28.46 15.01
CA LEU A 318 11.29 29.58 14.96
C LEU A 318 10.47 30.86 14.98
N ASP A 319 10.59 31.61 16.06
CA ASP A 319 9.91 32.90 16.22
C ASP A 319 10.95 34.02 16.06
N CYS A 320 10.70 34.99 15.18
CA CYS A 320 11.55 36.17 15.02
C CYS A 320 11.48 37.06 16.27
N LYS A 321 12.60 37.68 16.60
CA LYS A 321 12.74 38.66 17.68
C LYS A 321 13.30 39.97 17.15
N VAL A 322 12.99 41.05 17.86
CA VAL A 322 13.48 42.40 17.52
C VAL A 322 14.96 42.58 17.89
N LYS A 323 15.46 41.85 18.90
CA LYS A 323 16.84 41.95 19.39
C LYS A 323 17.67 40.72 19.00
N PRO A 324 19.00 40.86 18.81
CA PRO A 324 19.91 39.74 18.58
C PRO A 324 19.70 38.60 19.61
N PRO A 325 19.69 37.32 19.20
CA PRO A 325 20.04 36.78 17.87
C PRO A 325 18.94 36.90 16.80
N TYR A 326 17.91 37.72 17.01
CA TYR A 326 16.79 38.01 16.10
C TYR A 326 15.82 36.85 15.84
N TYR A 327 16.03 35.71 16.48
CA TYR A 327 15.11 34.59 16.46
C TYR A 327 15.27 33.73 17.72
N GLU A 328 14.25 32.96 18.04
CA GLU A 328 14.26 31.92 19.07
C GLU A 328 13.74 30.62 18.48
N MET A 329 14.43 29.52 18.74
CA MET A 329 13.99 28.19 18.34
C MET A 329 13.46 27.42 19.53
N LYS A 330 12.23 26.90 19.42
CA LYS A 330 11.61 26.00 20.40
C LYS A 330 11.35 24.66 19.76
N TYR A 331 11.83 23.59 20.35
CA TYR A 331 11.59 22.25 19.83
C TYR A 331 10.10 21.93 19.79
N ILE A 332 9.61 21.44 18.65
CA ILE A 332 8.26 20.89 18.53
C ILE A 332 8.41 19.39 18.61
N LEU A 333 7.68 18.78 19.53
CA LEU A 333 7.59 17.32 19.63
C LEU A 333 7.00 16.76 18.34
N SER A 334 7.85 16.16 17.49
CA SER A 334 7.41 15.56 16.23
C SER A 334 7.00 14.09 16.38
N ARG A 335 7.04 13.52 17.60
CA ARG A 335 6.65 12.11 17.85
C ARG A 335 5.50 12.01 18.86
N ALA A 336 4.41 11.36 18.46
CA ALA A 336 3.38 10.87 19.39
C ALA A 336 3.99 9.93 20.48
N ASN A 337 5.05 9.18 20.14
CA ASN A 337 5.79 8.35 21.10
C ASN A 337 6.66 9.15 22.09
N GLU A 338 7.11 10.37 21.74
CA GLU A 338 7.87 11.21 22.67
C GLU A 338 6.99 11.92 23.68
N ASN A 339 5.69 12.08 23.43
CA ASN A 339 4.75 12.50 24.46
C ASN A 339 4.72 11.50 25.61
N HIS A 340 4.74 10.20 25.30
CA HIS A 340 4.81 9.13 26.32
C HIS A 340 6.14 9.14 27.09
N ILE A 341 7.24 9.44 26.42
CA ILE A 341 8.59 9.51 27.03
C ILE A 341 8.74 10.79 27.87
N LYS A 342 8.18 11.93 27.44
CA LYS A 342 8.17 13.18 28.20
C LYS A 342 7.26 13.14 29.41
N ILE A 343 6.09 12.51 29.32
CA ILE A 343 5.22 12.27 30.47
C ILE A 343 5.96 11.40 31.50
N LYS A 344 6.56 10.29 31.08
CA LYS A 344 7.34 9.41 31.98
C LYS A 344 8.56 10.10 32.59
N THR A 345 9.27 10.95 31.85
CA THR A 345 10.42 11.69 32.41
C THR A 345 10.00 12.83 33.33
N TYR A 346 8.84 13.45 33.11
CA TYR A 346 8.28 14.45 34.00
C TYR A 346 7.80 13.81 35.32
N GLU A 347 7.17 12.64 35.25
CA GLU A 347 6.82 11.82 36.42
C GLU A 347 8.09 11.42 37.21
N LEU A 348 9.11 10.88 36.53
CA LEU A 348 10.38 10.53 37.16
C LEU A 348 11.07 11.72 37.84
N LYS A 349 11.04 12.90 37.21
CA LYS A 349 11.64 14.11 37.77
C LYS A 349 10.88 14.59 39.00
N LYS A 350 9.55 14.52 38.98
CA LYS A 350 8.69 14.85 40.12
C LYS A 350 8.91 13.88 41.28
N ASP A 351 9.05 12.58 40.99
CA ASP A 351 9.33 11.56 42.00
C ASP A 351 10.72 11.75 42.63
N MET A 352 11.74 12.11 41.84
CA MET A 352 13.05 12.48 42.37
C MET A 352 13.00 13.73 43.25
N GLU A 353 12.22 14.76 42.88
CA GLU A 353 12.05 15.97 43.70
C GLU A 353 11.33 15.70 45.03
N ILE A 354 10.46 14.69 45.08
CA ILE A 354 9.81 14.24 46.32
C ILE A 354 10.81 13.48 47.20
N ILE A 355 11.58 12.55 46.61
CA ILE A 355 12.63 11.79 47.33
C ILE A 355 13.73 12.70 47.87
N LEU A 356 14.08 13.77 47.16
CA LEU A 356 15.09 14.73 47.60
C LEU A 356 14.58 15.71 48.68
N LYS A 357 13.27 15.74 48.95
CA LYS A 357 12.63 16.60 49.97
C LYS A 357 12.14 15.82 51.19
N SER A 358 12.10 14.49 51.13
CA SER A 358 11.94 13.58 52.27
C SER A 358 13.29 13.24 52.86
#